data_AF-A0A5C6E958-F1
#
_entry.id   AF-A0A5C6E958-F1
#
_cell.length_a   1.000
_cell.length_b   1.000
_cell.length_c   1.000
_cell.angle_alpha   90.00
_cell.angle_beta   90.00
_cell.angle_gamma   90.00
#
_symmetry.space_group_name_H-M   'P 1'
#
loop_
_entity.id
_entity.type
_entity.pdbx_description
1 polymer ?
#
loop_
_entity_poly.entity_id
_entity_poly.type
_entity_poly.pdbx_seq_one_letter_code
_entity_poly.pdbx_strand_id
1 'polypeptide(L)'
;MKEEYHGWDVHDDNSNRFNFANIAGEKRGLDTFVITDFGKSTNVRQAVSAMLAATKQFHCKLHVQRSEQAMAILTELSDARMLKMAPVRSNENDEIGVMSIRATPPPPPRPWWKFWG
;
A
#
# COMPACT_ATOMS: atom_id res chain seq x y z
N MET A 1 25.98 5.81 -7.66
CA MET A 1 24.71 6.58 -7.70
C MET A 1 23.64 5.69 -7.11
N LYS A 2 23.01 6.08 -6.00
CA LYS A 2 21.79 5.40 -5.52
C LYS A 2 20.65 6.11 -6.24
N GLU A 3 20.09 5.47 -7.26
CA GLU A 3 18.80 5.91 -7.81
C GLU A 3 17.77 5.75 -6.70
N GLU A 4 17.48 6.84 -6.01
CA GLU A 4 16.31 6.91 -5.16
C GLU A 4 15.11 6.91 -6.10
N TYR A 5 14.49 5.75 -6.27
CA TYR A 5 13.28 5.61 -7.07
C TYR A 5 12.15 6.38 -6.37
N HIS A 6 11.60 7.41 -7.03
CA HIS A 6 10.82 8.46 -6.36
C HIS A 6 9.30 8.39 -6.57
N GLY A 7 8.77 7.49 -7.39
CA GLY A 7 7.33 7.49 -7.66
C GLY A 7 6.84 6.33 -8.53
N TRP A 8 5.57 6.43 -8.86
CA TRP A 8 4.87 5.59 -9.81
C TRP A 8 5.08 6.15 -11.22
N ASP A 9 5.61 5.32 -12.11
CA ASP A 9 5.83 5.67 -13.52
C ASP A 9 4.63 5.27 -14.37
N VAL A 10 4.33 6.09 -15.38
CA VAL A 10 3.27 5.81 -16.33
C VAL A 10 3.66 4.61 -17.19
N HIS A 11 2.78 3.61 -17.28
CA HIS A 11 3.04 2.41 -18.08
C HIS A 11 2.97 2.71 -19.60
N ASP A 12 2.09 3.64 -19.99
CA ASP A 12 1.89 4.11 -21.37
C ASP A 12 1.22 5.50 -21.32
N ASP A 13 1.63 6.42 -22.19
CA ASP A 13 1.30 7.86 -22.15
C ASP A 13 -0.21 8.16 -22.21
N ASN A 14 -1.02 7.19 -22.66
CA ASN A 14 -2.49 7.28 -22.71
C ASN A 14 -3.21 6.31 -21.75
N SER A 15 -2.49 5.70 -20.81
CA SER A 15 -3.07 4.76 -19.86
C SER A 15 -3.22 5.38 -18.47
N ASN A 16 -4.29 5.01 -17.77
CA ASN A 16 -4.41 5.26 -16.33
C ASN A 16 -3.63 4.22 -15.51
N ARG A 17 -2.63 3.55 -16.11
CA ARG A 17 -1.86 2.46 -15.50
C ARG A 17 -0.47 2.94 -15.17
N PHE A 18 -0.01 2.51 -14.02
CA PHE A 18 1.24 2.94 -13.44
C PHE A 18 1.98 1.75 -12.86
N ASN A 19 3.30 1.82 -12.86
CA ASN A 19 4.17 0.83 -12.25
C ASN A 19 5.04 1.46 -11.17
N PHE A 20 5.27 0.71 -10.09
CA PHE A 20 6.29 0.97 -9.09
C PHE A 20 7.16 -0.27 -8.97
N ALA A 21 8.33 -0.25 -9.61
CA ALA A 21 9.15 -1.45 -9.81
C ALA A 21 8.32 -2.61 -10.42
N ASN A 22 8.03 -3.67 -9.65
CA ASN A 22 7.24 -4.84 -10.09
C ASN A 22 5.75 -4.75 -9.72
N ILE A 23 5.33 -3.65 -9.11
CA ILE A 23 3.97 -3.46 -8.60
C ILE A 23 3.18 -2.67 -9.64
N ALA A 24 2.05 -3.19 -10.07
CA ALA A 24 1.14 -2.55 -10.99
C ALA A 24 -0.01 -1.88 -10.24
N GLY A 25 -0.45 -0.74 -10.76
CA GLY A 25 -1.58 -0.01 -10.23
C GLY A 25 -2.27 0.83 -11.30
N GLU A 26 -3.46 1.30 -10.98
CA GLU A 26 -4.22 2.13 -11.89
C GLU A 26 -5.03 3.18 -11.14
N LYS A 27 -5.21 4.34 -11.78
CA LYS A 27 -6.09 5.39 -11.27
C LYS A 27 -7.51 5.13 -11.76
N ARG A 28 -8.45 4.93 -10.83
CA ARG A 28 -9.88 4.77 -11.12
C ARG A 28 -10.60 6.07 -10.77
N GLY A 29 -10.98 6.81 -11.81
CA GLY A 29 -11.61 8.11 -11.66
C GLY A 29 -10.67 9.16 -11.07
N LEU A 30 -11.22 10.09 -10.28
CA LEU A 30 -10.48 11.21 -9.73
C LEU A 30 -9.92 10.94 -8.33
N ASP A 31 -10.59 10.09 -7.55
CA ASP A 31 -10.40 9.99 -6.10
C ASP A 31 -9.84 8.65 -5.62
N THR A 32 -9.55 7.71 -6.52
CA THR A 32 -9.11 6.37 -6.14
C THR A 32 -7.93 5.89 -6.99
N PHE A 33 -6.91 5.35 -6.32
CA PHE A 33 -5.82 4.59 -6.94
C PHE A 33 -5.85 3.17 -6.41
N VAL A 34 -5.79 2.20 -7.33
CA VAL A 34 -5.89 0.78 -7.01
C VAL A 34 -4.57 0.12 -7.35
N ILE A 35 -3.93 -0.53 -6.38
CA ILE A 35 -2.85 -1.48 -6.64
C ILE A 35 -3.50 -2.77 -7.14
N THR A 36 -3.24 -3.14 -8.38
CA THR A 36 -3.86 -4.29 -9.05
C THR A 36 -3.03 -5.55 -8.90
N ASP A 37 -1.70 -5.42 -8.83
CA ASP A 37 -0.80 -6.54 -8.63
C ASP A 37 0.46 -6.10 -7.87
N PHE A 38 0.86 -6.86 -6.86
CA PHE A 38 2.15 -6.67 -6.21
C PHE A 38 3.29 -7.35 -6.97
N GLY A 39 3.02 -8.33 -7.83
CA GLY A 39 4.03 -9.10 -8.55
C GLY A 39 4.75 -10.11 -7.65
N LYS A 40 5.13 -11.27 -8.22
CA LYS A 40 5.55 -12.49 -7.49
C LYS A 40 6.73 -12.36 -6.50
N SER A 41 7.58 -11.35 -6.65
CA SER A 41 8.81 -11.18 -5.86
C SER A 41 8.80 -9.98 -4.92
N THR A 42 7.65 -9.31 -4.77
CA THR A 42 7.56 -8.11 -3.94
C THR A 42 7.61 -8.44 -2.47
N ASN A 43 8.55 -7.81 -1.77
CA ASN A 43 8.64 -7.90 -0.32
C ASN A 43 7.83 -6.80 0.38
N VAL A 44 7.64 -6.95 1.68
CA VAL A 44 6.88 -6.04 2.55
C VAL A 44 7.37 -4.60 2.45
N ARG A 45 8.70 -4.39 2.44
CA ARG A 45 9.27 -3.03 2.36
C ARG A 45 8.93 -2.37 1.03
N GLN A 46 9.04 -3.09 -0.08
CA GLN A 46 8.67 -2.60 -1.40
C GLN A 46 7.18 -2.28 -1.47
N ALA A 47 6.32 -3.15 -0.95
CA ALA A 47 4.88 -2.92 -0.89
C ALA A 47 4.54 -1.65 -0.10
N VAL A 48 5.16 -1.45 1.07
CA VAL A 48 4.97 -0.23 1.88
C VAL A 48 5.45 1.02 1.16
N SER A 49 6.61 0.96 0.51
CA SER A 49 7.13 2.08 -0.28
C SER A 49 6.19 2.45 -1.43
N ALA A 50 5.65 1.46 -2.15
CA ALA A 50 4.73 1.68 -3.25
C ALA A 50 3.41 2.32 -2.77
N MET A 51 2.84 1.80 -1.67
CA MET A 51 1.63 2.35 -1.07
C MET A 51 1.83 3.79 -0.56
N LEU A 52 2.95 4.07 0.10
CA LEU A 52 3.30 5.44 0.54
C LEU A 52 3.51 6.37 -0.66
N ALA A 53 4.22 5.90 -1.69
CA ALA A 53 4.41 6.68 -2.92
C ALA A 53 3.07 6.98 -3.60
N ALA A 54 2.14 6.01 -3.68
CA ALA A 54 0.82 6.20 -4.28
C ALA A 54 0.03 7.28 -3.54
N THR A 55 -0.05 7.19 -2.21
CA THR A 55 -0.77 8.18 -1.39
C THR A 55 -0.18 9.59 -1.52
N LYS A 56 1.14 9.70 -1.64
CA LYS A 56 1.83 10.99 -1.81
C LYS A 56 1.67 11.57 -3.22
N GLN A 57 1.73 10.75 -4.26
CA GLN A 57 1.73 11.20 -5.66
C GLN A 57 0.32 11.53 -6.17
N PHE A 58 -0.67 10.70 -5.83
CA PHE A 58 -2.00 10.82 -6.42
C PHE A 58 -3.00 11.55 -5.51
N HIS A 59 -2.66 11.76 -4.23
CA HIS A 59 -3.50 12.44 -3.24
C HIS A 59 -4.94 11.90 -3.18
N CYS A 60 -5.10 10.59 -3.34
CA CYS A 60 -6.38 9.91 -3.48
C CYS A 60 -6.51 8.73 -2.50
N LYS A 61 -7.68 8.11 -2.43
CA LYS A 61 -7.90 6.88 -1.67
C LYS A 61 -7.07 5.77 -2.30
N LEU A 62 -6.39 5.00 -1.45
CA LEU A 62 -5.60 3.86 -1.88
C LEU A 62 -6.40 2.58 -1.63
N HIS A 63 -6.67 1.84 -2.70
CA HIS A 63 -7.24 0.50 -2.64
C HIS A 63 -6.23 -0.53 -3.13
N VAL A 64 -6.46 -1.78 -2.77
CA VAL A 64 -5.70 -2.93 -3.23
C VAL A 64 -6.68 -3.98 -3.72
N GLN A 65 -6.49 -4.43 -4.95
CA GLN A 65 -7.26 -5.54 -5.49
C GLN A 65 -6.90 -6.83 -4.73
N ARG A 66 -7.91 -7.60 -4.35
CA ARG A 66 -7.69 -8.81 -3.58
C ARG A 66 -7.07 -9.90 -4.45
N SER A 67 -5.95 -10.43 -3.98
CA SER A 67 -5.31 -11.65 -4.47
C SER A 67 -4.67 -12.38 -3.29
N GLU A 68 -4.36 -13.67 -3.43
CA GLU A 68 -3.70 -14.43 -2.34
C GLU A 68 -2.40 -13.77 -1.90
N GLN A 69 -1.60 -13.31 -2.87
CA GLN A 69 -0.34 -12.62 -2.60
C GLN A 69 -0.55 -11.27 -1.91
N ALA A 70 -1.51 -10.46 -2.40
CA ALA A 70 -1.83 -9.19 -1.76
C ALA A 70 -2.29 -9.43 -0.32
N MET A 71 -3.15 -10.41 -0.09
CA MET A 71 -3.63 -10.74 1.26
C MET A 71 -2.51 -11.16 2.19
N ALA A 72 -1.54 -11.95 1.73
CA ALA A 72 -0.39 -12.33 2.55
C ALA A 72 0.39 -11.09 3.04
N ILE A 73 0.72 -10.18 2.11
CA ILE A 73 1.45 -8.93 2.43
C ILE A 73 0.62 -8.03 3.35
N LEU A 74 -0.67 -7.83 3.05
CA LEU A 74 -1.54 -6.95 3.84
C LEU A 74 -1.78 -7.51 5.25
N THR A 75 -1.88 -8.83 5.40
CA THR A 75 -2.02 -9.49 6.71
C THR A 75 -0.75 -9.30 7.53
N GLU A 76 0.43 -9.55 6.94
CA GLU A 76 1.71 -9.33 7.62
C GLU A 76 1.87 -7.87 8.09
N LEU A 77 1.49 -6.91 7.25
CA LEU A 77 1.52 -5.49 7.61
C LEU A 77 0.49 -5.11 8.69
N SER A 78 -0.68 -5.72 8.67
CA SER A 78 -1.71 -5.53 9.69
C SER A 78 -1.25 -6.08 11.04
N ASP A 79 -0.66 -7.27 11.06
CA ASP A 79 -0.12 -7.92 12.26
C ASP A 79 1.02 -7.11 12.87
N ALA A 80 1.88 -6.54 12.01
CA ALA A 80 2.92 -5.59 12.42
C ALA A 80 2.39 -4.21 12.85
N ARG A 81 1.07 -3.99 12.82
CA ARG A 81 0.39 -2.71 13.09
C ARG A 81 0.87 -1.56 12.22
N MET A 82 1.34 -1.88 11.02
CA MET A 82 1.81 -0.94 10.01
C MET A 82 0.70 -0.53 9.04
N LEU A 83 -0.39 -1.29 8.98
CA LEU A 83 -1.51 -1.07 8.08
C LEU A 83 -2.84 -1.14 8.83
N LYS A 84 -3.77 -0.23 8.51
CA LYS A 84 -5.20 -0.41 8.78
C LYS A 84 -5.95 -0.52 7.46
N MET A 85 -6.82 -1.51 7.37
CA MET A 85 -7.53 -1.84 6.15
C MET A 85 -9.01 -2.11 6.42
N ALA A 86 -9.85 -1.88 5.42
CA ALA A 86 -11.27 -2.18 5.45
C ALA A 86 -11.71 -2.78 4.11
N PRO A 87 -12.64 -3.75 4.10
CA PRO A 87 -13.18 -4.28 2.85
C PRO A 87 -13.98 -3.19 2.14
N VAL A 88 -13.76 -3.05 0.84
CA VAL A 88 -14.53 -2.15 -0.03
C VAL A 88 -15.57 -3.00 -0.74
N ARG A 89 -16.84 -2.77 -0.40
CA ARG A 89 -17.96 -3.43 -1.09
C ARG A 89 -18.22 -2.69 -2.40
N SER A 90 -17.57 -3.14 -3.47
CA SER A 90 -17.92 -2.80 -4.83
C SER A 90 -18.57 -4.02 -5.48
N ASN A 91 -19.67 -3.82 -6.20
CA ASN A 91 -20.45 -4.92 -6.81
C ASN A 91 -19.66 -5.75 -7.83
N GLU A 92 -18.50 -5.26 -8.29
CA GLU A 92 -17.72 -5.87 -9.38
C GLU A 92 -16.28 -6.23 -9.00
N ASN A 93 -15.74 -5.73 -7.87
CA ASN A 93 -14.35 -5.97 -7.49
C ASN A 93 -14.21 -6.22 -5.99
N ASP A 94 -13.56 -7.33 -5.62
CA ASP A 94 -13.16 -7.60 -4.24
C ASP A 94 -11.89 -6.80 -3.94
N GLU A 95 -12.06 -5.66 -3.27
CA GLU A 95 -11.01 -4.69 -2.99
C GLU A 95 -10.88 -4.42 -1.49
N ILE A 96 -9.69 -3.99 -1.11
CA ILE A 96 -9.37 -3.60 0.25
C ILE A 96 -8.92 -2.15 0.26
N GLY A 97 -9.66 -1.32 1.00
CA GLY A 97 -9.32 0.08 1.21
C GLY A 97 -8.23 0.19 2.28
N VAL A 98 -7.15 0.89 1.94
CA VAL A 98 -6.07 1.23 2.87
C VAL A 98 -6.45 2.51 3.60
N MET A 99 -6.73 2.40 4.90
CA MET A 99 -7.14 3.54 5.73
C MET A 99 -5.95 4.30 6.32
N SER A 100 -4.89 3.57 6.66
CA SER A 100 -3.65 4.17 7.16
C SER A 100 -2.49 3.23 6.94
N ILE A 101 -1.32 3.77 6.59
CA ILE A 101 -0.09 3.02 6.43
C ILE A 101 1.07 3.71 7.16
N ARG A 102 2.03 2.92 7.67
CA ARG A 102 3.24 3.38 8.35
C ARG A 102 4.46 2.72 7.73
N ALA A 103 5.54 3.48 7.60
CA ALA A 103 6.83 2.96 7.13
C ALA A 103 7.52 2.05 8.16
N THR A 104 7.25 2.26 9.45
CA THR A 104 7.87 1.52 10.56
C THR A 104 6.82 1.02 11.55
N PRO A 105 7.03 -0.15 12.19
CA PRO A 105 6.18 -0.61 13.27
C PRO A 105 6.10 0.41 14.42
N PRO A 106 4.94 0.52 15.11
CA PRO A 106 4.86 1.33 16.31
C PRO A 106 5.78 0.77 17.41
N PRO A 107 6.35 1.63 18.28
CA PRO A 107 7.15 1.15 19.40
C PRO A 107 6.29 0.29 20.33
N PRO A 108 6.88 -0.73 20.99
CA PRO A 108 6.16 -1.54 21.95
C PRO A 108 5.63 -0.65 23.09
N PRO A 109 4.45 -0.97 23.66
CA PRO A 109 3.90 -0.20 24.77
C PRO A 109 4.91 -0.18 25.92
N ARG A 110 5.18 1.02 26.46
CA ARG A 110 6.09 1.15 27.59
C ARG A 110 5.49 0.39 28.78
N PRO A 111 6.30 -0.36 29.53
CA PRO A 111 5.82 -1.01 30.74
C PRO A 111 5.29 0.02 31.73
N TRP A 112 4.08 -0.22 32.27
CA TRP A 112 3.36 0.69 33.17
C TRP A 112 4.15 1.05 34.45
N TRP A 113 5.08 0.20 34.85
CA TRP A 113 5.96 0.39 36.01
C TRP A 113 7.07 1.43 35.79
N LYS A 114 7.31 1.89 34.56
CA LYS A 114 8.27 2.97 34.27
C LYS A 114 7.67 4.38 34.40
N PHE A 115 6.42 4.52 34.83
CA PHE A 115 5.74 5.81 35.07
C PHE A 115 5.65 6.20 36.55
N TRP A 116 6.12 5.35 37.47
CA TRP A 116 6.05 5.52 38.92
C TRP A 116 7.43 5.68 39.58
N GLY A 117 8.41 6.19 38.84
CA GLY A 117 9.79 6.42 39.31
C GLY A 117 10.22 7.85 39.08
#